data_AF-A0A409W235-F1
#
_entry.id   AF-A0A409W235-F1
#
_cell.length_a   1.000
_cell.length_b   1.000
_cell.length_c   1.000
_cell.angle_alpha   90.00
_cell.angle_beta   90.00
_cell.angle_gamma   90.00
#
_symmetry.space_group_name_H-M   'P 1'
#
loop_
_entity.id
_entity.type
_entity.pdbx_description
1 polymer ?
#
loop_
_entity_poly.entity_id
_entity_poly.type
_entity_poly.pdbx_seq_one_letter_code
_entity_poly.pdbx_strand_id
1 'polypeptide(L)'
;MSQLDEEPAWKKLRLSLERPYKDDSGQRIPVLYDLAPDGTRVYEPKETPSARLEANLLRIFQERGHDFFDRRDGLLSDNTQKATNGQAEEEDASQDVESAPKIMTVEELYAMRSEIAPQLFIALGEMAQARDLLNGLLSGVSGSQSQGESNPSLLSATLVTKPPAISSVQAFNAQLSIGSKDEALRKAASLFKSASDSMERSRLRGELYWVDALKIRRANWSLTPAPVPPGSATGKGADKTSKDFLISYGLEGSSPFFRRRAIAKVPTLTDSSRELVFPLRQGTRLRISTTTTTDAETKTSSFSSPRPKNDLANPETSLKIAQTEIVDQEIFSLLVKEAGQLPTASARVSERIIAIDAAQGLELTFELVDTSVNIQSHQTEGNGEANMCELIYHVLHVFLLRRQKVSQREKGSELNRHTDSSMLLQPIIDSLQYRVFCDRVEAELRKAVKVLNAVGIPTSLSFTAVTESGPKLVSILSEESKKTVGGEAVIRVDNWRVMWFTFLSPSTLTAHLSQATLTISSLPQLCQLLMDEMERFLLQRICAIGQNLCQNLGGIWFIDLNRCVAKWEGCVLNFHISYGPDWSIQCSAFRMDATTGKQGHTERYTNGTVPLMTWIEEIIRQSSHRP
;
A
#
# COMPACT_ATOMS: atom_id res chain seq x y z
N MET A 1 -9.70 37.72 -86.41
CA MET A 1 -8.57 37.63 -87.37
C MET A 1 -7.37 38.18 -86.64
N SER A 2 -6.75 37.51 -85.67
CA SER A 2 -6.13 36.16 -85.67
C SER A 2 -5.01 36.01 -86.71
N GLN A 3 -3.77 36.01 -86.21
CA GLN A 3 -2.55 35.30 -86.63
C GLN A 3 -1.44 35.81 -85.67
N LEU A 4 -1.26 35.25 -84.47
CA LEU A 4 -0.50 34.03 -84.13
C LEU A 4 0.85 33.95 -84.86
N ASP A 5 1.83 34.72 -84.37
CA ASP A 5 3.24 34.44 -84.63
C ASP A 5 3.66 33.23 -83.80
N GLU A 6 3.79 32.08 -84.46
CA GLU A 6 4.37 30.86 -83.89
C GLU A 6 5.87 31.07 -83.62
N GLU A 7 6.26 30.98 -82.35
CA GLU A 7 7.68 30.94 -81.99
C GLU A 7 8.39 29.71 -82.61
N PRO A 8 9.61 29.88 -83.14
CA PRO A 8 10.35 28.81 -83.80
C PRO A 8 10.73 27.67 -82.83
N ALA A 9 10.63 26.43 -83.31
CA ALA A 9 10.68 25.19 -82.52
C ALA A 9 11.91 25.02 -81.60
N TRP A 10 13.03 25.66 -81.90
CA TRP A 10 14.26 25.58 -81.10
C TRP A 10 14.20 26.38 -79.79
N LYS A 11 13.30 27.38 -79.65
CA LYS A 11 13.10 28.11 -78.38
C LYS A 11 12.25 27.34 -77.35
N LYS A 12 11.48 26.35 -77.81
CA LYS A 12 10.69 25.45 -76.93
C LYS A 12 11.53 24.27 -76.39
N LEU A 13 12.74 24.06 -76.92
CA LEU A 13 13.68 23.06 -76.44
C LEU A 13 14.41 23.57 -75.18
N ARG A 14 13.82 23.36 -74.01
CA ARG A 14 14.54 23.44 -72.74
C ARG A 14 15.42 22.19 -72.60
N LEU A 15 16.71 22.31 -72.89
CA LEU A 15 17.68 21.27 -72.52
C LEU A 15 17.74 21.20 -70.99
N SER A 16 17.25 20.10 -70.40
CA SER A 16 17.55 19.76 -69.02
C SER A 16 19.05 19.47 -68.91
N LEU A 17 19.75 20.24 -68.09
CA LEU A 17 21.16 19.98 -67.71
C LEU A 17 21.32 18.73 -66.82
N GLU A 18 20.22 18.02 -66.53
CA GLU A 18 20.23 16.75 -65.82
C GLU A 18 20.58 15.61 -66.78
N ARG A 19 21.48 14.73 -66.35
CA ARG A 19 21.91 13.57 -67.15
C ARG A 19 20.70 12.71 -67.51
N PRO A 20 20.58 12.21 -68.76
CA PRO A 20 19.47 11.34 -69.13
C PRO A 20 19.52 10.08 -68.26
N TYR A 21 18.53 9.89 -67.39
CA TYR A 21 18.48 8.71 -66.54
C TYR A 21 17.91 7.49 -67.28
N LYS A 22 17.43 7.63 -68.53
CA LYS A 22 16.84 6.55 -69.32
C LYS A 22 17.22 6.66 -70.80
N ASP A 23 17.46 5.53 -71.46
CA ASP A 23 17.65 5.43 -72.91
C ASP A 23 16.30 5.64 -73.64
N ASP A 24 16.34 5.83 -74.97
CA ASP A 24 15.16 6.05 -75.84
C ASP A 24 14.11 4.90 -75.79
N SER A 25 14.47 3.75 -75.20
CA SER A 25 13.59 2.61 -74.92
C SER A 25 13.03 2.57 -73.48
N GLY A 26 13.28 3.61 -72.68
CA GLY A 26 12.77 3.78 -71.31
C GLY A 26 13.54 3.03 -70.21
N GLN A 27 14.67 2.38 -70.54
CA GLN A 27 15.50 1.66 -69.57
C GLN A 27 16.53 2.58 -68.91
N ARG A 28 16.79 2.38 -67.61
CA ARG A 28 17.66 3.28 -66.83
C ARG A 28 19.14 3.13 -67.24
N ILE A 29 19.80 4.24 -67.59
CA ILE A 29 21.22 4.23 -67.99
C ILE A 29 22.08 3.95 -66.75
N PRO A 30 22.87 2.87 -66.71
CA PRO A 30 23.74 2.57 -65.58
C PRO A 30 24.91 3.57 -65.51
N VAL A 31 25.16 4.11 -64.32
CA VAL A 31 26.25 5.07 -64.10
C VAL A 31 27.58 4.31 -64.03
N LEU A 32 28.52 4.71 -64.88
CA LEU A 32 29.88 4.15 -64.93
C LEU A 32 30.66 4.62 -63.70
N TYR A 33 31.23 3.68 -62.93
CA TYR A 33 32.01 3.97 -61.73
C TYR A 33 33.50 4.11 -62.05
N ASP A 34 34.04 3.22 -62.89
CA ASP A 34 35.44 3.28 -63.31
C ASP A 34 35.68 2.58 -64.67
N LEU A 35 36.76 2.94 -65.36
CA LEU A 35 37.27 2.26 -66.56
C LEU A 35 38.61 1.62 -66.21
N ALA A 36 38.65 0.29 -66.19
CA ALA A 36 39.92 -0.42 -65.99
C ALA A 36 40.88 -0.14 -67.17
N PRO A 37 42.21 -0.20 -66.96
CA PRO A 37 43.21 0.10 -68.01
C PRO A 37 43.12 -0.81 -69.25
N ASP A 38 42.43 -1.95 -69.15
CA ASP A 38 42.16 -2.89 -70.25
C ASP A 38 40.88 -2.54 -71.06
N GLY A 39 40.25 -1.40 -70.78
CA GLY A 39 39.08 -0.89 -71.51
C GLY A 39 37.74 -1.50 -71.07
N THR A 40 37.71 -2.31 -70.00
CA THR A 40 36.48 -2.84 -69.43
C THR A 40 35.79 -1.79 -68.55
N ARG A 41 34.50 -1.59 -68.80
CA ARG A 41 33.66 -0.59 -68.12
C ARG A 41 33.07 -1.21 -66.84
N VAL A 42 33.46 -0.70 -65.67
CA VAL A 42 32.92 -1.11 -64.37
C VAL A 42 31.79 -0.15 -63.97
N TYR A 43 30.58 -0.68 -63.82
CA TYR A 43 29.39 0.09 -63.45
C TYR A 43 29.14 0.01 -61.94
N GLU A 44 28.43 0.99 -61.40
CA GLU A 44 28.01 1.02 -60.00
C GLU A 44 27.27 -0.29 -59.63
N PRO A 45 27.73 -1.02 -58.59
CA PRO A 45 27.06 -2.24 -58.16
C PRO A 45 25.66 -1.90 -57.65
N LYS A 46 24.64 -2.61 -58.16
CA LYS A 46 23.24 -2.42 -57.74
C LYS A 46 23.14 -2.62 -56.23
N GLU A 47 22.76 -1.57 -55.50
CA GLU A 47 22.47 -1.68 -54.06
C GLU A 47 21.48 -2.82 -53.82
N THR A 48 21.88 -3.77 -52.99
CA THR A 48 21.01 -4.88 -52.61
C THR A 48 19.85 -4.33 -51.77
N PRO A 49 18.63 -4.91 -51.89
CA PRO A 49 17.48 -4.46 -51.10
C PRO A 49 17.76 -4.54 -49.59
N SER A 50 18.66 -5.43 -49.18
CA SER A 50 19.18 -5.55 -47.81
C SER A 50 19.96 -4.31 -47.35
N ALA A 51 20.85 -3.75 -48.17
CA ALA A 51 21.62 -2.54 -47.81
C ALA A 51 20.71 -1.30 -47.67
N ARG A 52 19.68 -1.18 -48.51
CA ARG A 52 18.66 -0.13 -48.39
C ARG A 52 17.81 -0.28 -47.13
N LEU A 53 17.47 -1.52 -46.77
CA LEU A 53 16.73 -1.80 -45.55
C LEU A 53 17.58 -1.46 -44.33
N GLU A 54 18.87 -1.79 -44.34
CA GLU A 54 19.81 -1.44 -43.26
C GLU A 54 19.93 0.09 -43.09
N ALA A 55 20.13 0.84 -44.17
CA ALA A 55 20.17 2.31 -44.11
C ALA A 55 18.86 2.92 -43.60
N ASN A 56 17.72 2.37 -44.02
CA ASN A 56 16.41 2.82 -43.54
C ASN A 56 16.19 2.45 -42.07
N LEU A 57 16.64 1.29 -41.60
CA LEU A 57 16.56 0.92 -40.19
C LEU A 57 17.45 1.83 -39.33
N LEU A 58 18.69 2.09 -39.75
CA LEU A 58 19.59 3.01 -39.04
C LEU A 58 18.99 4.41 -38.94
N ARG A 59 18.36 4.90 -40.02
CA ARG A 59 17.62 6.16 -40.01
C ARG A 59 16.44 6.13 -39.04
N ILE A 60 15.63 5.07 -39.05
CA ILE A 60 14.50 4.91 -38.13
C ILE A 60 14.99 4.86 -36.67
N PHE A 61 16.11 4.19 -36.39
CA PHE A 61 16.68 4.14 -35.04
C PHE A 61 17.22 5.49 -34.58
N GLN A 62 17.85 6.26 -35.46
CA GLN A 62 18.30 7.63 -35.15
C GLN A 62 17.12 8.58 -34.91
N GLU A 63 16.06 8.48 -35.72
CA GLU A 63 14.89 9.37 -35.62
C GLU A 63 13.93 8.97 -34.48
N ARG A 64 13.81 7.68 -34.15
CA ARG A 64 12.79 7.17 -33.21
C ARG A 64 13.36 6.55 -31.93
N GLY A 65 14.68 6.43 -31.82
CA GLY A 65 15.37 5.86 -30.67
C GLY A 65 15.39 4.32 -30.67
N HIS A 66 16.23 3.75 -29.79
CA HIS A 66 16.41 2.30 -29.67
C HIS A 66 15.16 1.58 -29.14
N ASP A 67 14.24 2.31 -28.51
CA ASP A 67 12.97 1.83 -27.94
C ASP A 67 11.85 1.66 -28.99
N PHE A 68 12.18 1.64 -30.28
CA PHE A 68 11.21 1.50 -31.37
C PHE A 68 10.33 0.24 -31.23
N PHE A 69 10.87 -0.85 -30.69
CA PHE A 69 10.15 -2.11 -30.53
C PHE A 69 9.27 -2.19 -29.29
N ASP A 70 9.54 -1.39 -28.25
CA ASP A 70 8.78 -1.39 -26.98
C ASP A 70 7.50 -0.53 -27.05
N ARG A 71 7.31 0.24 -28.13
CA ARG A 71 6.15 1.12 -28.34
C ARG A 71 4.93 0.47 -29.03
N ARG A 72 4.92 -0.85 -29.24
CA ARG A 72 3.73 -1.60 -29.69
C ARG A 72 2.87 -1.89 -28.44
N ASP A 73 1.81 -1.16 -28.12
CA ASP A 73 0.52 -1.26 -28.80
C ASP A 73 -0.46 -0.09 -28.50
N GLY A 74 -0.01 1.04 -27.94
CA GLY A 74 -0.91 2.07 -27.40
C GLY A 74 -1.11 3.38 -28.19
N LEU A 75 -0.25 3.70 -29.17
CA LEU A 75 -0.12 5.10 -29.67
C LEU A 75 -0.28 5.27 -31.19
N LEU A 76 -0.75 4.26 -31.91
CA LEU A 76 -0.99 4.36 -33.36
C LEU A 76 -2.28 5.13 -33.73
N SER A 77 -3.10 5.55 -32.75
CA SER A 77 -4.30 6.36 -33.00
C SER A 77 -4.05 7.88 -32.97
N ASP A 78 -2.97 8.35 -32.36
CA ASP A 78 -2.78 9.80 -32.10
C ASP A 78 -1.97 10.54 -33.17
N ASN A 79 -1.24 9.82 -34.02
CA ASN A 79 -0.36 10.44 -35.03
C ASN A 79 -1.02 10.69 -36.41
N THR A 80 -2.24 10.22 -36.63
CA THR A 80 -3.00 10.51 -37.87
C THR A 80 -3.76 11.84 -37.81
N GLN A 81 -3.90 12.48 -36.64
CA GLN A 81 -4.61 13.77 -36.50
C GLN A 81 -3.70 15.01 -36.56
N LYS A 82 -2.37 14.86 -36.52
CA LYS A 82 -1.42 15.99 -36.56
C LYS A 82 -0.80 16.30 -37.93
N ALA A 83 -1.16 15.57 -38.98
CA ALA A 83 -0.60 15.78 -40.33
C ALA A 83 -1.42 16.74 -41.22
N THR A 84 -2.48 17.36 -40.71
CA THR A 84 -3.34 18.31 -41.46
C THR A 84 -3.49 19.65 -40.76
N ASN A 85 -2.37 20.29 -40.40
CA ASN A 85 -2.30 21.74 -40.24
C ASN A 85 -0.84 22.19 -40.24
N GLY A 86 -0.30 22.38 -41.44
CA GLY A 86 0.95 23.09 -41.65
C GLY A 86 0.64 24.44 -42.28
N GLN A 87 0.74 25.51 -41.51
CA GLN A 87 0.98 26.85 -42.03
C GLN A 87 1.78 27.68 -41.01
N ALA A 88 2.99 28.01 -41.45
CA ALA A 88 3.85 29.16 -41.16
C ALA A 88 3.77 29.83 -39.77
N GLU A 89 4.91 29.79 -39.07
CA GLU A 89 5.50 30.96 -38.41
C GLU A 89 7.00 30.70 -38.21
N GLU A 90 7.81 31.32 -39.08
CA GLU A 90 9.19 31.68 -38.74
C GLU A 90 9.10 32.87 -37.78
N GLU A 91 9.66 32.74 -36.59
CA GLU A 91 10.30 33.87 -35.92
C GLU A 91 11.35 33.36 -34.93
N ASP A 92 12.57 33.87 -35.13
CA ASP A 92 13.75 33.74 -34.29
C ASP A 92 13.42 34.08 -32.82
N ALA A 93 13.48 33.05 -31.98
CA ALA A 93 13.76 33.23 -30.55
C ALA A 93 14.78 32.16 -30.16
N SER A 94 16.05 32.54 -30.23
CA SER A 94 17.14 31.90 -29.52
C SER A 94 16.86 32.00 -28.02
N GLN A 95 16.03 31.08 -27.53
CA GLN A 95 15.93 30.80 -26.11
C GLN A 95 17.22 30.07 -25.73
N ASP A 96 18.09 30.79 -25.04
CA ASP A 96 19.09 30.23 -24.13
C ASP A 96 18.37 29.25 -23.21
N VAL A 97 18.33 27.98 -23.61
CA VAL A 97 17.97 26.88 -22.73
C VAL A 97 19.10 26.79 -21.72
N GLU A 98 18.84 27.41 -20.58
CA GLU A 98 19.59 27.29 -19.34
C GLU A 98 19.79 25.80 -19.05
N SER A 99 20.91 25.27 -19.54
CA SER A 99 21.24 23.86 -19.40
C SER A 99 21.43 23.59 -17.92
N ALA A 100 20.48 22.85 -17.35
CA ALA A 100 20.72 22.10 -16.13
C ALA A 100 22.09 21.43 -16.27
N PRO A 101 22.94 21.44 -15.24
CA PRO A 101 24.28 20.89 -15.33
C PRO A 101 24.17 19.41 -15.68
N LYS A 102 24.34 19.09 -16.97
CA LYS A 102 24.31 17.72 -17.48
C LYS A 102 25.48 17.01 -16.81
N ILE A 103 25.17 16.12 -15.87
CA ILE A 103 26.17 15.20 -15.35
C ILE A 103 26.64 14.40 -16.56
N MET A 104 27.92 14.56 -16.86
CA MET A 104 28.57 13.97 -18.02
C MET A 104 28.25 12.47 -18.09
N THR A 105 27.60 12.02 -19.16
CA THR A 105 27.21 10.62 -19.29
C THR A 105 28.45 9.74 -19.49
N VAL A 106 28.36 8.45 -19.18
CA VAL A 106 29.47 7.50 -19.41
C VAL A 106 29.89 7.49 -20.89
N GLU A 107 28.93 7.69 -21.79
CA GLU A 107 29.14 7.81 -23.23
C GLU A 107 29.87 9.10 -23.59
N GLU A 108 29.51 10.23 -22.99
CA GLU A 108 30.23 11.50 -23.17
C GLU A 108 31.65 11.43 -22.59
N LEU A 109 31.85 10.74 -21.46
CA LEU A 109 33.17 10.46 -20.89
C LEU A 109 34.01 9.60 -21.80
N TYR A 110 33.41 8.58 -22.39
CA TYR A 110 34.08 7.73 -23.34
C TYR A 110 34.39 8.49 -24.64
N ALA A 111 33.47 9.32 -25.13
CA ALA A 111 33.68 10.17 -26.30
C ALA A 111 34.83 11.15 -26.07
N MET A 112 34.84 11.88 -24.95
CA MET A 112 35.93 12.77 -24.58
C MET A 112 37.26 12.02 -24.45
N ARG A 113 37.25 10.83 -23.83
CA ARG A 113 38.45 9.98 -23.73
C ARG A 113 38.94 9.56 -25.12
N SER A 114 38.02 9.21 -26.02
CA SER A 114 38.33 8.80 -27.39
C SER A 114 38.82 9.94 -28.27
N GLU A 115 38.46 11.19 -27.95
CA GLU A 115 38.94 12.39 -28.62
C GLU A 115 40.32 12.83 -28.12
N ILE A 116 40.54 12.80 -26.79
CA ILE A 116 41.80 13.23 -26.17
C ILE A 116 42.93 12.22 -26.42
N ALA A 117 42.64 10.91 -26.36
CA ALA A 117 43.66 9.87 -26.53
C ALA A 117 44.48 9.98 -27.84
N PRO A 118 43.87 10.10 -29.04
CA PRO A 118 44.63 10.22 -30.28
C PRO A 118 45.43 11.52 -30.35
N GLN A 119 44.90 12.64 -29.84
CA GLN A 119 45.65 13.91 -29.77
C GLN A 119 46.91 13.78 -28.91
N LEU A 120 46.80 13.08 -27.77
CA LEU A 120 47.95 12.77 -26.92
C LEU A 120 48.94 11.82 -27.61
N PHE A 121 48.47 10.83 -28.38
CA PHE A 121 49.37 9.95 -29.14
C PHE A 121 50.11 10.69 -30.25
N ILE A 122 49.46 11.64 -30.93
CA ILE A 122 50.11 12.51 -31.92
C ILE A 122 51.19 13.36 -31.24
N ALA A 123 50.85 14.04 -30.14
CA ALA A 123 51.81 14.84 -29.38
C ALA A 123 52.98 14.00 -28.85
N LEU A 124 52.72 12.78 -28.36
CA LEU A 124 53.75 11.83 -27.95
C LEU A 124 54.65 11.45 -29.13
N GLY A 125 54.08 11.18 -30.30
CA GLY A 125 54.81 10.86 -31.52
C GLY A 125 55.73 12.01 -31.97
N GLU A 126 55.22 13.24 -31.99
CA GLU A 126 56.00 14.44 -32.32
C GLU A 126 57.13 14.68 -31.31
N MET A 127 56.85 14.55 -30.01
CA MET A 127 57.86 14.68 -28.97
C MET A 127 58.91 13.56 -29.04
N ALA A 128 58.50 12.33 -29.37
CA ALA A 128 59.42 11.20 -29.56
C ALA A 128 60.32 11.44 -30.77
N GLN A 129 59.79 11.92 -31.90
CA GLN A 129 60.59 12.31 -33.06
C GLN A 129 61.59 13.42 -32.72
N ALA A 130 61.14 14.47 -32.00
CA ALA A 130 62.03 15.53 -31.56
C ALA A 130 63.14 15.01 -30.63
N ARG A 131 62.80 14.11 -29.70
CA ARG A 131 63.77 13.44 -28.82
C ARG A 131 64.75 12.58 -29.62
N ASP A 132 64.29 11.82 -30.59
CA ASP A 132 65.14 10.93 -31.39
C ASP A 132 66.06 11.74 -32.31
N LEU A 133 65.59 12.88 -32.86
CA LEU A 133 66.44 13.85 -33.57
C LEU A 133 67.51 14.47 -32.66
N LEU A 134 67.14 14.87 -31.44
CA LEU A 134 68.09 15.38 -30.45
C LEU A 134 69.11 14.31 -30.04
N ASN A 135 68.66 13.07 -29.82
CA ASN A 135 69.54 11.94 -29.54
C ASN A 135 70.47 11.64 -30.72
N GLY A 136 69.99 11.79 -31.97
CA GLY A 136 70.80 11.69 -33.18
C GLY A 136 71.86 12.79 -33.35
N LEU A 137 71.57 14.01 -32.87
CA LEU A 137 72.54 15.12 -32.81
C LEU A 137 73.55 14.93 -31.67
N LEU A 138 73.09 14.51 -30.49
CA LEU A 138 73.92 14.35 -29.29
C LEU A 138 74.83 13.12 -29.36
N SER A 139 74.40 12.05 -30.02
CA SER A 139 75.20 10.84 -30.24
C SER A 139 76.41 11.07 -31.16
N GLY A 140 76.39 12.12 -31.98
CA GLY A 140 77.53 12.54 -32.80
C GLY A 140 78.64 13.27 -32.04
N VAL A 141 78.39 13.76 -30.81
CA VAL A 141 79.34 14.59 -30.05
C VAL A 141 79.78 13.94 -28.73
N SER A 142 79.01 12.99 -28.19
CA SER A 142 79.29 12.39 -26.88
C SER A 142 79.39 10.87 -26.98
N GLY A 143 80.61 10.35 -26.97
CA GLY A 143 80.85 8.94 -26.68
C GLY A 143 80.59 8.65 -25.21
N SER A 144 79.32 8.47 -24.80
CA SER A 144 78.94 7.76 -23.57
C SER A 144 77.41 7.61 -23.43
N GLN A 145 76.97 6.36 -23.54
CA GLN A 145 75.80 5.75 -22.87
C GLN A 145 74.38 6.27 -23.18
N SER A 146 73.72 5.58 -24.12
CA SER A 146 72.34 5.10 -23.93
C SER A 146 72.07 3.92 -24.87
N GLN A 147 71.71 2.76 -24.32
CA GLN A 147 71.31 1.57 -25.08
C GLN A 147 69.94 1.82 -25.75
N GLY A 148 69.94 1.80 -27.08
CA GLY A 148 68.78 1.89 -27.96
C GLY A 148 69.30 1.87 -29.39
N GLU A 149 68.68 1.08 -30.27
CA GLU A 149 69.20 0.61 -31.56
C GLU A 149 69.96 1.67 -32.40
N SER A 150 71.11 1.22 -32.92
CA SER A 150 72.11 2.01 -33.64
C SER A 150 71.57 2.62 -34.94
N ASN A 151 71.37 3.94 -34.95
CA ASN A 151 71.34 4.74 -36.17
C ASN A 151 72.64 5.57 -36.28
N PRO A 152 73.32 5.62 -37.43
CA PRO A 152 74.53 6.41 -37.60
C PRO A 152 74.23 7.91 -37.53
N SER A 153 75.12 8.69 -36.91
CA SER A 153 75.01 10.15 -36.79
C SER A 153 75.02 10.82 -38.17
N LEU A 154 73.84 11.13 -38.70
CA LEU A 154 73.65 11.75 -40.03
C LEU A 154 73.58 13.29 -39.99
N LEU A 155 73.49 13.89 -38.81
CA LEU A 155 73.25 15.34 -38.66
C LEU A 155 74.47 16.03 -38.04
N SER A 156 75.03 17.01 -38.74
CA SER A 156 76.10 17.88 -38.23
C SER A 156 75.54 19.27 -37.95
N ALA A 157 75.74 19.78 -36.72
CA ALA A 157 75.35 21.13 -36.36
C ALA A 157 76.34 22.14 -36.97
N THR A 158 75.94 22.80 -38.06
CA THR A 158 76.72 23.90 -38.65
C THR A 158 76.30 25.23 -38.05
N LEU A 159 77.29 26.04 -37.67
CA LEU A 159 77.08 27.36 -37.09
C LEU A 159 76.76 28.36 -38.21
N VAL A 160 75.54 28.27 -38.75
CA VAL A 160 75.03 29.24 -39.73
C VAL A 160 74.43 30.41 -38.97
N THR A 161 75.06 31.58 -39.06
CA THR A 161 74.47 32.83 -38.59
C THR A 161 73.19 33.08 -39.39
N LYS A 162 72.02 33.03 -38.73
CA LYS A 162 70.75 33.36 -39.36
C LYS A 162 70.86 34.74 -40.02
N PRO A 163 70.47 34.92 -41.29
CA PRO A 163 70.40 36.26 -41.87
C PRO A 163 69.49 37.13 -40.98
N PRO A 164 69.82 38.41 -40.74
CA PRO A 164 69.00 39.28 -39.91
C PRO A 164 67.60 39.30 -40.49
N ALA A 165 66.61 38.84 -39.70
CA ALA A 165 65.24 38.84 -40.17
C ALA A 165 64.80 40.28 -40.46
N ILE A 166 64.09 40.47 -41.57
CA ILE A 166 63.60 41.77 -42.00
C ILE A 166 62.76 42.36 -40.86
N SER A 167 63.02 43.62 -40.48
CA SER A 167 62.40 44.27 -39.31
C SER A 167 60.86 44.26 -39.36
N SER A 168 60.29 44.35 -40.56
CA SER A 168 58.83 44.23 -40.78
C SER A 168 58.28 42.85 -40.42
N VAL A 169 59.02 41.76 -40.74
CA VAL A 169 58.62 40.38 -40.41
C VAL A 169 58.76 40.12 -38.91
N GLN A 170 59.79 40.67 -38.27
CA GLN A 170 59.94 40.59 -36.81
C GLN A 170 58.82 41.34 -36.09
N ALA A 171 58.48 42.55 -36.54
CA ALA A 171 57.38 43.32 -35.98
C ALA A 171 56.03 42.60 -36.17
N PHE A 172 55.78 42.02 -37.34
CA PHE A 172 54.57 41.24 -37.62
C PHE A 172 54.48 39.98 -36.73
N ASN A 173 55.57 39.21 -36.61
CA ASN A 173 55.61 38.02 -35.74
C ASN A 173 55.42 38.39 -34.26
N ALA A 174 56.00 39.50 -33.81
CA ALA A 174 55.80 40.01 -32.45
C ALA A 174 54.34 40.45 -32.24
N GLN A 175 53.74 41.15 -33.20
CA GLN A 175 52.32 41.54 -33.15
C GLN A 175 51.40 40.32 -33.11
N LEU A 176 51.67 39.28 -33.91
CA LEU A 176 50.91 38.02 -33.88
C LEU A 176 51.06 37.30 -32.54
N SER A 177 52.25 37.29 -31.96
CA SER A 177 52.48 36.70 -30.63
C SER A 177 51.77 37.48 -29.52
N ILE A 178 51.78 38.81 -29.58
CA ILE A 178 51.08 39.66 -28.59
C ILE A 178 49.56 39.51 -28.76
N GLY A 179 49.05 39.55 -29.99
CA GLY A 179 47.63 39.39 -30.28
C GLY A 179 47.09 38.02 -29.87
N SER A 180 47.81 36.94 -30.17
CA SER A 180 47.42 35.58 -29.75
C SER A 180 47.46 35.39 -28.24
N LYS A 181 48.43 36.01 -27.53
CA LYS A 181 48.47 36.02 -26.06
C LYS A 181 47.31 36.83 -25.46
N ASP A 182 47.00 38.01 -25.99
CA ASP A 182 45.88 38.83 -25.53
C ASP A 182 44.53 38.12 -25.76
N GLU A 183 44.33 37.50 -26.92
CA GLU A 183 43.16 36.69 -27.21
C GLU A 183 43.04 35.50 -26.25
N ALA A 184 44.14 34.78 -25.98
CA ALA A 184 44.16 33.67 -25.04
C ALA A 184 43.83 34.12 -23.61
N LEU A 185 44.36 35.28 -23.17
CA LEU A 185 44.04 35.84 -21.85
C LEU A 185 42.57 36.26 -21.74
N ARG A 186 41.99 36.83 -22.79
CA ARG A 186 40.56 37.17 -22.82
C ARG A 186 39.68 35.93 -22.77
N LYS A 187 40.03 34.87 -23.52
CA LYS A 187 39.34 33.57 -23.45
C LYS A 187 39.47 32.93 -22.08
N ALA A 188 40.66 32.97 -21.46
CA ALA A 188 40.85 32.48 -20.10
C ALA A 188 40.00 33.26 -19.09
N ALA A 189 39.93 34.60 -19.22
CA ALA A 189 39.11 35.43 -18.36
C ALA A 189 37.61 35.14 -18.51
N SER A 190 37.10 34.94 -19.73
CA SER A 190 35.69 34.57 -19.94
C SER A 190 35.37 33.17 -19.39
N LEU A 191 36.29 32.21 -19.52
CA LEU A 191 36.16 30.88 -18.92
C LEU A 191 36.17 30.93 -17.40
N PHE A 192 37.03 31.74 -16.78
CA PHE A 192 37.02 31.91 -15.32
C PHE A 192 35.73 32.58 -14.85
N LYS A 193 35.20 33.53 -15.60
CA LYS A 193 33.93 34.17 -15.28
C LYS A 193 32.78 33.16 -15.33
N SER A 194 32.63 32.40 -16.41
CA SER A 194 31.57 31.39 -16.52
C SER A 194 31.73 30.27 -15.48
N ALA A 195 32.97 29.86 -15.19
CA ALA A 195 33.25 28.93 -14.10
C ALA A 195 32.85 29.50 -12.74
N SER A 196 33.13 30.77 -12.46
CA SER A 196 32.75 31.43 -11.21
C SER A 196 31.24 31.53 -11.05
N ASP A 197 30.51 31.89 -12.11
CA ASP A 197 29.05 31.97 -12.12
C ASP A 197 28.43 30.58 -11.87
N SER A 198 29.00 29.54 -12.50
CA SER A 198 28.59 28.14 -12.28
C SER A 198 28.86 27.68 -10.84
N MET A 199 30.02 28.04 -10.28
CA MET A 199 30.37 27.75 -8.89
C MET A 199 29.44 28.47 -7.90
N GLU A 200 29.06 29.71 -8.16
CA GLU A 200 28.11 30.45 -7.31
C GLU A 200 26.71 29.84 -7.34
N ARG A 201 26.21 29.46 -8.53
CA ARG A 201 24.93 28.73 -8.65
C ARG A 201 24.98 27.40 -7.89
N SER A 202 26.10 26.69 -7.95
CA SER A 202 26.32 25.46 -7.20
C SER A 202 26.35 25.70 -5.68
N ARG A 203 26.99 26.78 -5.21
CA ARG A 203 27.00 27.19 -3.79
C ARG A 203 25.58 27.45 -3.28
N LEU A 204 24.79 28.26 -4.00
CA LEU A 204 23.41 28.59 -3.59
C LEU A 204 22.53 27.34 -3.49
N ARG A 205 22.65 26.41 -4.44
CA ARG A 205 21.94 25.11 -4.39
C ARG A 205 22.41 24.25 -3.22
N GLY A 206 23.72 24.21 -2.97
CA GLY A 206 24.30 23.53 -1.82
C GLY A 206 23.81 24.08 -0.49
N GLU A 207 23.74 25.41 -0.35
CA GLU A 207 23.18 26.06 0.85
C GLU A 207 21.71 25.66 1.08
N LEU A 208 20.89 25.65 0.04
CA LEU A 208 19.51 25.18 0.12
C LEU A 208 19.42 23.72 0.57
N TYR A 209 20.26 22.84 0.01
CA TYR A 209 20.35 21.43 0.41
C TYR A 209 20.66 21.29 1.91
N TRP A 210 21.66 22.03 2.40
CA TRP A 210 22.03 22.00 3.82
C TRP A 210 20.95 22.59 4.72
N VAL A 211 20.25 23.63 4.29
CA VAL A 211 19.11 24.21 5.02
C VAL A 211 17.99 23.18 5.16
N ASP A 212 17.65 22.45 4.10
CA ASP A 212 16.60 21.43 4.14
C ASP A 212 17.03 20.20 4.98
N ALA A 213 18.29 19.77 4.88
CA ALA A 213 18.84 18.74 5.76
C ALA A 213 18.80 19.16 7.24
N LEU A 214 19.09 20.43 7.55
CA LEU A 214 18.99 20.95 8.92
C LEU A 214 17.55 21.02 9.42
N LYS A 215 16.58 21.36 8.56
CA LYS A 215 15.14 21.30 8.93
C LYS A 215 14.73 19.87 9.28
N ILE A 216 15.10 18.90 8.46
CA ILE A 216 14.81 17.47 8.68
C ILE A 216 15.44 16.99 10.00
N ARG A 217 16.69 17.40 10.29
CA ARG A 217 17.35 17.09 11.57
C ARG A 217 16.68 17.74 12.77
N ARG A 218 16.22 19.00 12.65
CA ARG A 218 15.46 19.69 13.71
C ARG A 218 14.14 19.01 14.01
N ALA A 219 13.52 18.38 13.01
CA ALA A 219 12.33 17.55 13.16
C ALA A 219 12.62 16.14 13.69
N ASN A 220 13.84 15.86 14.16
CA ASN A 220 14.28 14.58 14.73
C ASN A 220 14.20 13.37 13.78
N TRP A 221 14.28 13.61 12.48
CA TRP A 221 14.45 12.51 11.52
C TRP A 221 15.91 12.06 11.46
N SER A 222 16.11 10.75 11.31
CA SER A 222 17.45 10.17 11.22
C SER A 222 18.07 10.41 9.84
N LEU A 223 19.27 10.99 9.82
CA LEU A 223 20.07 11.24 8.62
C LEU A 223 21.27 10.31 8.63
N THR A 224 21.39 9.47 7.62
CA THR A 224 22.51 8.53 7.43
C THR A 224 23.24 8.91 6.14
N PRO A 225 24.58 8.97 6.10
CA PRO A 225 25.29 9.21 4.83
C PRO A 225 24.98 8.08 3.83
N ALA A 226 24.71 8.45 2.57
CA ALA A 226 24.39 7.46 1.55
C ALA A 226 25.62 6.60 1.23
N PRO A 227 25.45 5.29 1.04
CA PRO A 227 26.55 4.43 0.63
C PRO A 227 27.03 4.87 -0.75
N VAL A 228 28.34 4.80 -0.97
CA VAL A 228 28.94 5.18 -2.25
C VAL A 228 28.45 4.22 -3.34
N PRO A 229 28.10 4.68 -4.55
CA PRO A 229 27.71 3.81 -5.64
C PRO A 229 28.75 2.71 -5.91
N PRO A 230 28.30 1.49 -6.25
CA PRO A 230 29.21 0.39 -6.58
C PRO A 230 30.14 0.79 -7.74
N GLY A 231 31.44 0.55 -7.59
CA GLY A 231 32.48 0.94 -8.58
C GLY A 231 33.23 2.24 -8.27
N SER A 232 32.84 2.96 -7.21
CA SER A 232 33.59 4.11 -6.71
C SER A 232 34.95 3.71 -6.11
N ALA A 233 35.97 4.54 -6.33
CA ALA A 233 37.33 4.30 -5.86
C ALA A 233 37.42 4.37 -4.32
N THR A 234 37.20 3.24 -3.66
CA THR A 234 37.32 3.07 -2.19
C THR A 234 38.76 2.84 -1.76
N GLY A 235 39.72 3.53 -2.38
CA GLY A 235 41.14 3.46 -2.06
C GLY A 235 41.47 4.09 -0.71
N LYS A 236 42.65 3.75 -0.14
CA LYS A 236 43.19 4.36 1.08
C LYS A 236 43.33 5.88 0.87
N GLY A 237 42.44 6.67 1.47
CA GLY A 237 42.42 8.14 1.39
C GLY A 237 41.18 8.76 0.73
N ALA A 238 40.28 7.94 0.15
CA ALA A 238 38.98 8.42 -0.32
C ALA A 238 37.96 8.45 0.84
N ASP A 239 37.22 9.55 0.98
CA ASP A 239 36.08 9.62 1.89
C ASP A 239 35.11 8.47 1.58
N LYS A 240 34.98 7.54 2.53
CA LYS A 240 34.16 6.32 2.38
C LYS A 240 32.65 6.59 2.39
N THR A 241 32.24 7.85 2.46
CA THR A 241 30.86 8.30 2.53
C THR A 241 30.58 9.19 1.33
N SER A 242 29.48 8.92 0.61
CA SER A 242 29.03 9.86 -0.41
C SER A 242 28.63 11.19 0.23
N LYS A 243 28.60 12.28 -0.56
CA LYS A 243 28.22 13.61 -0.08
C LYS A 243 26.72 13.76 0.23
N ASP A 244 25.92 12.72 0.00
CA ASP A 244 24.46 12.79 0.11
C ASP A 244 23.95 12.11 1.39
N PHE A 245 22.84 12.61 1.93
CA PHE A 245 22.12 11.99 3.04
C PHE A 245 20.93 11.15 2.58
N LEU A 246 20.79 9.98 3.20
CA LEU A 246 19.58 9.19 3.24
C LEU A 246 18.80 9.52 4.52
N ILE A 247 17.50 9.72 4.37
CA ILE A 247 16.57 9.91 5.46
C ILE A 247 15.91 8.55 5.73
N SER A 248 16.16 7.97 6.90
CA SER A 248 15.43 6.79 7.34
C SER A 248 14.17 7.22 8.10
N TYR A 249 13.02 6.84 7.55
CA TYR A 249 11.70 7.20 8.12
C TYR A 249 10.94 5.99 8.70
N GLY A 250 11.52 4.78 8.61
CA GLY A 250 10.96 3.58 9.21
C GLY A 250 11.08 3.57 10.74
N LEU A 251 10.19 2.82 11.40
CA LEU A 251 10.23 2.64 12.86
C LEU A 251 11.48 1.84 13.26
N GLU A 252 12.17 2.23 14.32
CA GLU A 252 13.38 1.54 14.80
C GLU A 252 13.10 0.08 15.23
N GLY A 253 11.90 -0.17 15.75
CA GLY A 253 11.41 -1.49 16.14
C GLY A 253 11.00 -2.39 14.98
N SER A 254 10.88 -1.87 13.75
CA SER A 254 10.40 -2.63 12.60
C SER A 254 11.43 -3.63 12.06
N SER A 255 10.93 -4.64 11.35
CA SER A 255 11.76 -5.64 10.69
C SER A 255 12.80 -4.99 9.74
N PRO A 256 14.04 -5.53 9.64
CA PRO A 256 15.06 -4.98 8.75
C PRO A 256 14.61 -4.88 7.29
N PHE A 257 13.66 -5.71 6.85
CA PHE A 257 13.08 -5.62 5.51
C PHE A 257 12.36 -4.28 5.28
N PHE A 258 11.50 -3.86 6.22
CA PHE A 258 10.77 -2.59 6.12
C PHE A 258 11.70 -1.39 6.31
N ARG A 259 12.70 -1.49 7.19
CA ARG A 259 13.70 -0.42 7.36
C ARG A 259 14.52 -0.15 6.10
N ARG A 260 14.87 -1.19 5.33
CA ARG A 260 15.57 -1.04 4.04
C ARG A 260 14.69 -0.39 2.97
N ARG A 261 13.38 -0.55 3.06
CA ARG A 261 12.41 0.07 2.14
C ARG A 261 12.06 1.51 2.55
N ALA A 262 12.15 1.82 3.84
CA ALA A 262 11.81 3.12 4.41
C ALA A 262 12.97 4.14 4.30
N ILE A 263 13.45 4.36 3.08
CA ILE A 263 14.54 5.28 2.78
C ILE A 263 14.04 6.38 1.84
N ALA A 264 14.23 7.63 2.23
CA ALA A 264 14.02 8.80 1.39
C ALA A 264 15.35 9.49 1.10
N LYS A 265 15.41 10.23 -0.01
CA LYS A 265 16.58 11.01 -0.41
C LYS A 265 16.19 12.48 -0.49
N VAL A 266 17.08 13.34 -0.02
CA VAL A 266 16.99 14.77 -0.36
C VAL A 266 17.36 14.89 -1.84
N PRO A 267 16.56 15.57 -2.68
CA PRO A 267 16.85 15.72 -4.09
C PRO A 267 18.26 16.29 -4.27
N THR A 268 19.06 15.61 -5.09
CA THR A 268 20.38 16.08 -5.48
C THR A 268 20.27 17.01 -6.68
N LEU A 269 21.40 17.63 -7.05
CA LEU A 269 21.60 18.78 -7.96
C LEU A 269 20.83 18.80 -9.31
N THR A 270 20.15 17.71 -9.70
CA THR A 270 19.50 17.50 -10.99
C THR A 270 17.97 17.57 -10.97
N ASP A 271 17.32 17.39 -9.81
CA ASP A 271 15.87 17.30 -9.75
C ASP A 271 15.25 18.69 -9.48
N SER A 272 14.52 19.21 -10.46
CA SER A 272 13.85 20.53 -10.41
C SER A 272 12.69 20.58 -9.40
N SER A 273 12.27 19.44 -8.87
CA SER A 273 11.28 19.33 -7.81
C SER A 273 11.95 19.46 -6.44
N ARG A 274 11.48 20.44 -5.66
CA ARG A 274 11.87 20.65 -4.26
C ARG A 274 11.31 19.57 -3.30
N GLU A 275 10.84 18.46 -3.85
CA GLU A 275 10.14 17.39 -3.15
C GLU A 275 11.11 16.27 -2.80
N LEU A 276 10.96 15.70 -1.61
CA LEU A 276 11.74 14.54 -1.19
C LEU A 276 11.50 13.37 -2.16
N VAL A 277 12.58 12.71 -2.59
CA VAL A 277 12.49 11.58 -3.51
C VAL A 277 12.36 10.30 -2.69
N PHE A 278 11.28 9.56 -2.94
CA PHE A 278 11.01 8.28 -2.29
C PHE A 278 11.15 7.13 -3.30
N PRO A 279 12.35 6.53 -3.45
CA PRO A 279 12.62 5.56 -4.52
C PRO A 279 11.87 4.23 -4.37
N LEU A 280 11.47 3.86 -3.15
CA LEU A 280 10.88 2.55 -2.83
C LEU A 280 9.42 2.63 -2.37
N ARG A 281 8.78 3.79 -2.59
CA ARG A 281 7.40 4.04 -2.20
C ARG A 281 6.44 3.36 -3.16
N GLN A 282 5.43 2.67 -2.63
CA GLN A 282 4.43 1.97 -3.44
C GLN A 282 3.11 2.74 -3.50
N GLY A 283 2.89 3.70 -2.60
CA GLY A 283 1.66 4.46 -2.50
C GLY A 283 0.49 3.59 -2.05
N THR A 284 0.73 2.56 -1.23
CA THR A 284 -0.32 1.65 -0.76
C THR A 284 -0.81 1.99 0.64
N ARG A 285 -2.09 1.74 0.92
CA ARG A 285 -2.74 2.06 2.20
C ARG A 285 -3.63 0.92 2.67
N LEU A 286 -3.63 0.72 3.98
CA LEU A 286 -4.52 -0.27 4.60
C LEU A 286 -5.94 0.27 4.66
N ARG A 287 -6.87 -0.47 4.06
CA ARG A 287 -8.31 -0.31 4.20
C ARG A 287 -8.84 -1.50 5.00
N ILE A 288 -9.70 -1.21 5.96
CA ILE A 288 -10.36 -2.21 6.78
C ILE A 288 -11.85 -2.12 6.48
N SER A 289 -12.47 -3.25 6.14
CA SER A 289 -13.90 -3.33 5.92
C SER A 289 -14.52 -4.50 6.68
N THR A 290 -15.73 -4.28 7.17
CA THR A 290 -16.52 -5.29 7.87
C THR A 290 -17.82 -5.48 7.10
N THR A 291 -18.06 -6.71 6.67
CA THR A 291 -19.28 -7.13 5.98
C THR A 291 -20.13 -7.93 6.96
N THR A 292 -21.25 -7.35 7.38
CA THR A 292 -22.25 -8.03 8.21
C THR A 292 -23.36 -8.55 7.30
N THR A 293 -23.51 -9.88 7.23
CA THR A 293 -24.57 -10.55 6.48
C THR A 293 -25.67 -10.95 7.46
N THR A 294 -26.80 -10.24 7.40
CA THR A 294 -28.05 -10.61 8.08
C THR A 294 -29.02 -11.19 7.05
N ASP A 295 -29.93 -12.10 7.44
CA ASP A 295 -30.80 -12.92 6.57
C ASP A 295 -31.62 -12.18 5.48
N ALA A 296 -31.60 -10.84 5.43
CA ALA A 296 -32.24 -10.03 4.39
C ALA A 296 -31.36 -8.88 3.82
N GLU A 297 -30.20 -8.56 4.41
CA GLU A 297 -29.38 -7.41 3.99
C GLU A 297 -27.89 -7.60 4.36
N THR A 298 -27.01 -7.33 3.37
CA THR A 298 -25.57 -7.21 3.52
C THR A 298 -25.17 -5.77 3.79
N LYS A 299 -24.62 -5.49 4.97
CA LYS A 299 -24.09 -4.17 5.33
C LYS A 299 -22.58 -4.20 5.29
N THR A 300 -21.99 -3.28 4.53
CA THR A 300 -20.53 -3.14 4.40
C THR A 300 -20.12 -1.80 4.96
N SER A 301 -19.35 -1.81 6.04
CA SER A 301 -18.65 -0.63 6.55
C SER A 301 -17.19 -0.70 6.14
N SER A 302 -16.61 0.44 5.72
CA SER A 302 -15.19 0.51 5.37
C SER A 302 -14.55 1.75 5.96
N PHE A 303 -13.31 1.60 6.41
CA PHE A 303 -12.46 2.68 6.91
C PHE A 303 -11.11 2.64 6.19
N SER A 304 -10.63 3.83 5.81
CA SER A 304 -9.29 4.00 5.25
C SER A 304 -8.54 5.06 6.05
N SER A 305 -7.23 4.86 6.20
CA SER A 305 -6.37 5.75 6.99
C SER A 305 -6.50 7.21 6.53
N PRO A 306 -6.71 8.17 7.46
CA PRO A 306 -6.93 9.57 7.10
C PRO A 306 -5.67 10.17 6.46
N ARG A 307 -5.83 10.75 5.27
CA ARG A 307 -4.77 11.51 4.60
C ARG A 307 -4.65 12.89 5.26
N PRO A 308 -3.46 13.30 5.76
CA PRO A 308 -3.26 14.68 6.17
C PRO A 308 -3.45 15.61 4.97
N LYS A 309 -4.13 16.74 5.19
CA LYS A 309 -4.41 17.74 4.14
C LYS A 309 -3.11 18.21 3.47
N ASN A 310 -3.24 18.44 2.17
CA ASN A 310 -2.19 18.37 1.15
C ASN A 310 -1.24 19.58 1.17
N ASP A 311 -0.43 19.75 2.22
CA ASP A 311 0.77 20.60 2.17
C ASP A 311 1.96 19.75 1.71
N LEU A 312 1.95 19.35 0.43
CA LEU A 312 3.05 18.61 -0.22
C LEU A 312 4.37 19.40 -0.24
N ALA A 313 4.31 20.71 0.01
CA ALA A 313 5.50 21.56 0.08
C ALA A 313 6.33 21.35 1.35
N ASN A 314 5.77 20.77 2.42
CA ASN A 314 6.49 20.55 3.67
C ASN A 314 7.14 19.15 3.67
N PRO A 315 8.47 19.04 3.79
CA PRO A 315 9.14 17.73 3.79
C PRO A 315 8.70 16.85 4.96
N GLU A 316 8.30 17.44 6.09
CA GLU A 316 7.85 16.72 7.28
C GLU A 316 6.52 15.99 7.10
N THR A 317 5.54 16.63 6.44
CA THR A 317 4.24 16.01 6.18
C THR A 317 4.41 14.85 5.21
N SER A 318 5.25 15.02 4.19
CA SER A 318 5.60 13.96 3.24
C SER A 318 6.28 12.76 3.91
N LEU A 319 7.23 13.00 4.82
CA LEU A 319 7.86 11.93 5.61
C LEU A 319 6.87 11.19 6.53
N LYS A 320 5.94 11.90 7.18
CA LYS A 320 4.88 11.27 8.00
C LYS A 320 3.92 10.42 7.16
N ILE A 321 3.55 10.88 5.98
CA ILE A 321 2.74 10.11 5.02
C ILE A 321 3.50 8.85 4.60
N ALA A 322 4.78 8.97 4.25
CA ALA A 322 5.59 7.81 3.87
C ALA A 322 5.77 6.82 5.04
N GLN A 323 5.95 7.31 6.26
CA GLN A 323 6.07 6.48 7.45
C GLN A 323 4.79 5.69 7.73
N THR A 324 3.63 6.34 7.71
CA THR A 324 2.34 5.65 7.92
C THR A 324 2.09 4.58 6.86
N GLU A 325 2.50 4.80 5.60
CA GLU A 325 2.43 3.79 4.54
C GLU A 325 3.29 2.54 4.84
N ILE A 326 4.51 2.73 5.35
CA ILE A 326 5.36 1.59 5.74
C ILE A 326 4.78 0.85 6.94
N VAL A 327 4.19 1.58 7.89
CA VAL A 327 3.51 0.97 9.06
C VAL A 327 2.31 0.14 8.61
N ASP A 328 1.48 0.67 7.71
CA ASP A 328 0.34 -0.03 7.12
C ASP A 328 0.80 -1.34 6.41
N GLN A 329 1.90 -1.29 5.66
CA GLN A 329 2.50 -2.47 5.01
C GLN A 329 3.07 -3.49 6.02
N GLU A 330 3.69 -3.01 7.10
CA GLU A 330 4.18 -3.87 8.17
C GLU A 330 3.03 -4.61 8.83
N ILE A 331 1.96 -3.91 9.22
CA ILE A 331 0.73 -4.48 9.78
C ILE A 331 0.16 -5.53 8.82
N PHE A 332 -0.02 -5.18 7.55
CA PHE A 332 -0.55 -6.12 6.55
C PHE A 332 0.30 -7.39 6.44
N SER A 333 1.64 -7.27 6.39
CA SER A 333 2.53 -8.43 6.32
C SER A 333 2.45 -9.34 7.56
N LEU A 334 2.17 -8.77 8.73
CA LEU A 334 1.99 -9.52 9.97
C LEU A 334 0.62 -10.20 9.98
N LEU A 335 -0.42 -9.51 9.52
CA LEU A 335 -1.75 -10.09 9.35
C LEU A 335 -1.74 -11.26 8.36
N VAL A 336 -1.00 -11.18 7.25
CA VAL A 336 -0.84 -12.30 6.31
C VAL A 336 -0.24 -13.53 7.01
N LYS A 337 0.83 -13.33 7.81
CA LYS A 337 1.49 -14.43 8.52
C LYS A 337 0.59 -15.06 9.57
N GLU A 338 -0.18 -14.25 10.27
CA GLU A 338 -1.07 -14.71 11.34
C GLU A 338 -2.35 -15.35 10.79
N ALA A 339 -2.93 -14.80 9.73
CA ALA A 339 -4.10 -15.36 9.05
C ALA A 339 -3.87 -16.80 8.58
N GLY A 340 -2.64 -17.13 8.15
CA GLY A 340 -2.26 -18.50 7.79
C GLY A 340 -2.09 -19.46 8.99
N GLN A 341 -2.09 -18.96 10.22
CA GLN A 341 -1.90 -19.73 11.46
C GLN A 341 -3.14 -19.76 12.36
N LEU A 342 -4.26 -19.19 11.91
CA LEU A 342 -5.50 -19.14 12.71
C LEU A 342 -6.13 -20.54 12.82
N PRO A 343 -6.39 -21.04 14.05
CA PRO A 343 -6.97 -22.36 14.26
C PRO A 343 -8.50 -22.39 14.14
N THR A 344 -9.19 -21.26 14.37
CA THR A 344 -10.65 -21.21 14.59
C THR A 344 -11.46 -20.47 13.54
N ALA A 345 -10.81 -19.69 12.65
CA ALA A 345 -11.47 -18.89 11.62
C ALA A 345 -10.92 -19.21 10.23
N SER A 346 -11.79 -19.31 9.23
CA SER A 346 -11.37 -19.43 7.83
C SER A 346 -10.85 -18.08 7.33
N ALA A 347 -9.60 -18.05 6.93
CA ALA A 347 -8.98 -16.89 6.29
C ALA A 347 -8.72 -17.17 4.80
N ARG A 348 -9.19 -16.28 3.94
CA ARG A 348 -8.85 -16.22 2.52
C ARG A 348 -7.77 -15.15 2.36
N VAL A 349 -6.57 -15.60 2.03
CA VAL A 349 -5.42 -14.72 1.86
C VAL A 349 -5.10 -14.60 0.38
N SER A 350 -5.08 -13.36 -0.11
CA SER A 350 -4.61 -12.96 -1.44
C SER A 350 -3.46 -11.97 -1.29
N GLU A 351 -2.81 -11.59 -2.38
CA GLU A 351 -1.63 -10.69 -2.36
C GLU A 351 -1.95 -9.30 -1.79
N ARG A 352 -3.16 -8.79 -2.06
CA ARG A 352 -3.60 -7.45 -1.63
C ARG A 352 -4.83 -7.46 -0.72
N ILE A 353 -5.41 -8.63 -0.45
CA ILE A 353 -6.66 -8.75 0.32
C ILE A 353 -6.53 -9.92 1.31
N ILE A 354 -6.96 -9.71 2.54
CA ILE A 354 -7.13 -10.75 3.55
C ILE A 354 -8.59 -10.68 3.99
N ALA A 355 -9.37 -11.72 3.72
CA ALA A 355 -10.74 -11.84 4.20
C ALA A 355 -10.82 -12.93 5.27
N ILE A 356 -11.39 -12.63 6.42
CA ILE A 356 -11.47 -13.54 7.57
C ILE A 356 -12.92 -13.63 8.00
N ASP A 357 -13.45 -14.85 8.04
CA ASP A 357 -14.77 -15.13 8.60
C ASP A 357 -14.65 -15.13 10.13
N ALA A 358 -14.82 -13.95 10.75
CA ALA A 358 -14.60 -13.78 12.19
C ALA A 358 -15.70 -14.46 13.02
N ALA A 359 -16.96 -14.36 12.59
CA ALA A 359 -18.12 -15.00 13.20
C ALA A 359 -19.18 -15.32 12.14
N GLN A 360 -20.18 -16.14 12.48
CA GLN A 360 -21.26 -16.45 11.54
C GLN A 360 -22.03 -15.16 11.22
N GLY A 361 -21.99 -14.79 9.94
CA GLY A 361 -22.61 -13.56 9.43
C GLY A 361 -21.71 -12.32 9.50
N LEU A 362 -20.43 -12.45 9.84
CA LEU A 362 -19.49 -11.33 9.95
C LEU A 362 -18.14 -11.69 9.33
N GLU A 363 -17.81 -11.00 8.23
CA GLU A 363 -16.53 -11.13 7.53
C GLU A 363 -15.72 -9.83 7.68
N LEU A 364 -14.44 -9.98 8.05
CA LEU A 364 -13.48 -8.90 8.25
C LEU A 364 -12.48 -8.93 7.10
N THR A 365 -12.37 -7.81 6.38
CA THR A 365 -11.53 -7.70 5.19
C THR A 365 -10.46 -6.62 5.38
N PHE A 366 -9.22 -6.97 5.09
CA PHE A 366 -8.07 -6.06 5.05
C PHE A 366 -7.59 -5.96 3.61
N GLU A 367 -7.65 -4.77 3.03
CA GLU A 367 -7.23 -4.51 1.65
C GLU A 367 -6.07 -3.51 1.64
N LEU A 368 -5.06 -3.78 0.82
CA LEU A 368 -3.97 -2.86 0.55
C LEU A 368 -4.26 -2.11 -0.76
N VAL A 369 -4.79 -0.89 -0.63
CA VAL A 369 -5.33 -0.07 -1.73
C VAL A 369 -4.31 0.96 -2.20
N ASP A 370 -4.20 1.16 -3.52
CA ASP A 370 -3.37 2.22 -4.08
C ASP A 370 -3.98 3.61 -3.81
N THR A 371 -3.13 4.57 -3.41
CA THR A 371 -3.54 5.91 -2.94
C THR A 371 -4.35 6.70 -3.99
N SER A 372 -4.19 6.37 -5.28
CA SER A 372 -4.95 6.97 -6.39
C SER A 372 -6.40 6.50 -6.44
N VAL A 373 -6.69 5.26 -6.02
CA VAL A 373 -8.02 4.65 -6.07
C VAL A 373 -8.87 5.03 -4.84
N ASN A 374 -8.21 5.42 -3.75
CA ASN A 374 -8.86 5.75 -2.47
C ASN A 374 -9.66 7.06 -2.47
N ILE A 375 -9.68 7.82 -3.57
CA ILE A 375 -10.40 9.11 -3.69
C ILE A 375 -11.91 8.88 -3.96
N GLN A 376 -12.31 7.69 -4.42
CA GLN A 376 -13.68 7.45 -4.89
C GLN A 376 -14.60 6.72 -3.90
N SER A 377 -14.09 6.09 -2.84
CA SER A 377 -14.94 5.51 -1.81
C SER A 377 -15.36 6.59 -0.81
N HIS A 378 -16.37 7.35 -1.21
CA HIS A 378 -17.13 8.22 -0.32
C HIS A 378 -17.43 7.48 0.99
N GLN A 379 -17.15 8.18 2.09
CA GLN A 379 -17.68 7.88 3.42
C GLN A 379 -19.16 7.56 3.27
N THR A 380 -19.55 6.31 3.48
CA THR A 380 -20.95 5.97 3.70
C THR A 380 -21.30 6.62 5.04
N GLU A 381 -21.90 7.80 4.97
CA GLU A 381 -22.50 8.47 6.12
C GLU A 381 -23.57 7.54 6.70
N GLY A 382 -23.34 7.05 7.91
CA GLY A 382 -24.39 6.40 8.70
C GLY A 382 -23.92 5.24 9.57
N ASN A 383 -23.92 5.49 10.88
CA ASN A 383 -24.10 4.52 11.96
C ASN A 383 -22.94 3.57 12.30
N GLY A 384 -22.30 3.82 13.45
CA GLY A 384 -21.74 2.83 14.39
C GLY A 384 -20.60 1.91 13.93
N GLU A 385 -20.72 1.25 12.78
CA GLU A 385 -19.77 0.30 12.22
C GLU A 385 -18.56 0.98 11.57
N ALA A 386 -18.68 2.22 11.10
CA ALA A 386 -17.52 3.01 10.65
C ALA A 386 -16.54 3.27 11.82
N ASN A 387 -17.09 3.58 13.00
CA ASN A 387 -16.31 3.74 14.23
C ASN A 387 -15.65 2.43 14.68
N MET A 388 -16.25 1.28 14.35
CA MET A 388 -15.65 -0.02 14.63
C MET A 388 -14.41 -0.26 13.75
N CYS A 389 -14.50 -0.01 12.44
CA CYS A 389 -13.36 -0.16 11.54
C CYS A 389 -12.22 0.82 11.89
N GLU A 390 -12.55 2.04 12.31
CA GLU A 390 -11.59 3.01 12.85
C GLU A 390 -10.94 2.53 14.15
N LEU A 391 -11.72 1.98 15.08
CA LEU A 391 -11.20 1.41 16.32
C LEU A 391 -10.25 0.24 16.03
N ILE A 392 -10.62 -0.67 15.12
CA ILE A 392 -9.77 -1.79 14.70
C ILE A 392 -8.45 -1.26 14.13
N TYR A 393 -8.49 -0.23 13.28
CA TYR A 393 -7.28 0.40 12.73
C TYR A 393 -6.33 0.88 13.83
N HIS A 394 -6.83 1.64 14.80
CA HIS A 394 -6.00 2.16 15.88
C HIS A 394 -5.53 1.08 16.86
N VAL A 395 -6.36 0.08 17.14
CA VAL A 395 -5.99 -1.07 17.99
C VAL A 395 -4.86 -1.89 17.35
N LEU A 396 -4.88 -2.09 16.03
CA LEU A 396 -3.77 -2.74 15.31
C LEU A 396 -2.44 -2.00 15.49
N HIS A 397 -2.46 -0.67 15.50
CA HIS A 397 -1.26 0.14 15.75
C HIS A 397 -0.75 -0.04 17.18
N VAL A 398 -1.65 -0.08 18.17
CA VAL A 398 -1.29 -0.35 19.57
C VAL A 398 -0.67 -1.74 19.72
N PHE A 399 -1.25 -2.76 19.08
CA PHE A 399 -0.71 -4.12 19.09
C PHE A 399 0.65 -4.23 18.38
N LEU A 400 0.85 -3.49 17.29
CA LEU A 400 2.16 -3.38 16.63
C LEU A 400 3.21 -2.80 17.59
N LEU A 401 2.91 -1.70 18.27
CA LEU A 401 3.81 -1.07 19.24
C LEU A 401 4.16 -2.02 20.40
N ARG A 402 3.17 -2.76 20.90
CA ARG A 402 3.38 -3.77 21.95
C ARG A 402 4.35 -4.86 21.47
N ARG A 403 4.12 -5.42 20.28
CA ARG A 403 4.99 -6.43 19.70
C ARG A 403 6.43 -5.91 19.50
N GLN A 404 6.58 -4.67 19.06
CA GLN A 404 7.89 -4.04 18.87
C GLN A 404 8.62 -3.83 20.20
N LYS A 405 7.90 -3.44 21.27
CA LYS A 405 8.46 -3.31 22.63
C LYS A 405 9.00 -4.63 23.17
N VAL A 406 8.27 -5.73 22.95
CA VAL A 406 8.72 -7.09 23.30
C VAL A 406 9.98 -7.46 22.51
N SER A 407 9.96 -7.27 21.19
CA SER A 407 11.12 -7.58 20.34
C SER A 407 12.36 -6.74 20.68
N GLN A 408 12.21 -5.50 21.14
CA GLN A 408 13.33 -4.67 21.61
C GLN A 408 13.90 -5.16 22.94
N ARG A 409 13.06 -5.64 23.87
CA ARG A 409 13.52 -6.23 25.14
C ARG A 409 14.26 -7.56 24.94
N GLU A 410 13.80 -8.38 24.01
CA GLU A 410 14.39 -9.69 23.72
C GLU A 410 15.77 -9.63 23.05
N LYS A 411 16.11 -8.53 22.36
CA LYS A 411 17.44 -8.34 21.76
C LYS A 411 18.60 -8.33 22.78
N GLY A 412 18.30 -8.29 24.08
CA GLY A 412 19.30 -8.42 25.16
C GLY A 412 19.39 -9.79 25.82
N SER A 413 18.55 -10.77 25.46
CA SER A 413 18.45 -12.07 26.16
C SER A 413 18.40 -13.23 25.16
N GLU A 414 19.57 -13.72 24.75
CA GLU A 414 19.72 -14.74 23.69
C GLU A 414 19.41 -16.20 24.10
N LEU A 415 18.78 -16.46 25.25
CA LEU A 415 18.68 -17.82 25.79
C LEU A 415 17.26 -18.31 26.14
N ASN A 416 16.28 -18.15 25.23
CA ASN A 416 15.14 -19.07 25.08
C ASN A 416 14.18 -18.55 24.01
N ARG A 417 14.03 -19.27 22.89
CA ARG A 417 13.06 -18.93 21.85
C ARG A 417 12.09 -20.08 21.61
N HIS A 418 10.98 -20.06 22.35
CA HIS A 418 9.74 -20.67 21.93
C HIS A 418 8.68 -19.58 21.79
N THR A 419 8.51 -19.12 20.55
CA THR A 419 7.24 -18.92 19.81
C THR A 419 5.95 -18.58 20.57
N ASP A 420 5.95 -17.58 21.45
CA ASP A 420 4.72 -16.83 21.73
C ASP A 420 4.78 -15.51 20.96
N SER A 421 4.73 -15.60 19.63
CA SER A 421 4.57 -14.41 18.80
C SER A 421 3.25 -13.74 19.19
N SER A 422 3.31 -12.55 19.78
CA SER A 422 2.11 -11.79 20.12
C SER A 422 1.20 -11.69 18.90
N MET A 423 0.06 -12.37 19.00
CA MET A 423 -1.01 -12.42 18.00
C MET A 423 -1.66 -11.03 17.93
N LEU A 424 -1.66 -10.42 16.75
CA LEU A 424 -2.30 -9.13 16.48
C LEU A 424 -3.79 -9.31 16.17
N LEU A 425 -4.14 -10.40 15.49
CA LEU A 425 -5.45 -10.65 14.91
C LEU A 425 -6.34 -11.44 15.87
N GLN A 426 -5.80 -12.40 16.63
CA GLN A 426 -6.60 -13.21 17.57
C GLN A 426 -7.44 -12.37 18.55
N PRO A 427 -6.90 -11.33 19.24
CA PRO A 427 -7.70 -10.54 20.18
C PRO A 427 -8.83 -9.75 19.50
N ILE A 428 -8.63 -9.37 18.23
CA ILE A 428 -9.65 -8.67 17.43
C ILE A 428 -10.76 -9.63 17.06
N ILE A 429 -10.40 -10.84 16.59
CA ILE A 429 -11.38 -11.90 16.29
C ILE A 429 -12.18 -12.25 17.54
N ASP A 430 -11.51 -12.47 18.68
CA ASP A 430 -12.18 -12.81 19.95
C ASP A 430 -13.18 -11.73 20.36
N SER A 431 -12.82 -10.44 20.19
CA SER A 431 -13.69 -9.31 20.51
C SER A 431 -14.90 -9.20 19.56
N LEU A 432 -14.69 -9.46 18.26
CA LEU A 432 -15.77 -9.48 17.27
C LEU A 432 -16.72 -10.67 17.49
N GLN A 433 -16.17 -11.85 17.77
CA GLN A 433 -16.93 -13.03 18.16
C GLN A 433 -17.76 -12.77 19.42
N TYR A 434 -17.16 -12.15 20.43
CA TYR A 434 -17.84 -11.78 21.66
C TYR A 434 -19.02 -10.84 21.42
N ARG A 435 -18.86 -9.83 20.55
CA ARG A 435 -19.96 -8.92 20.18
C ARG A 435 -21.12 -9.67 19.52
N VAL A 436 -20.84 -10.47 18.48
CA VAL A 436 -21.89 -11.24 17.78
C VAL A 436 -22.57 -12.24 18.71
N PHE A 437 -21.79 -12.86 19.60
CA PHE A 437 -22.31 -13.73 20.65
C PHE A 437 -23.24 -12.98 21.61
N CYS A 438 -22.85 -11.80 22.10
CA CYS A 438 -23.68 -10.97 22.97
C CYS A 438 -25.00 -10.57 22.28
N ASP A 439 -24.94 -10.14 21.01
CA ASP A 439 -26.13 -9.74 20.25
C ASP A 439 -27.13 -10.91 20.10
N ARG A 440 -26.62 -12.13 19.86
CA ARG A 440 -27.45 -13.35 19.76
C ARG A 440 -28.07 -13.74 21.09
N VAL A 441 -27.28 -13.75 22.16
CA VAL A 441 -27.77 -14.06 23.51
C VAL A 441 -28.81 -13.03 23.94
N GLU A 442 -28.56 -11.75 23.69
CA GLU A 442 -29.51 -10.69 23.99
C GLU A 442 -30.82 -10.84 23.19
N ALA A 443 -30.74 -11.23 21.91
CA ALA A 443 -31.92 -11.50 21.09
C ALA A 443 -32.79 -12.63 21.70
N GLU A 444 -32.18 -13.74 22.12
CA GLU A 444 -32.91 -14.84 22.76
C GLU A 444 -33.47 -14.47 24.14
N LEU A 445 -32.70 -13.78 24.98
CA LEU A 445 -33.19 -13.31 26.29
C LEU A 445 -34.35 -12.31 26.13
N ARG A 446 -34.29 -11.41 25.14
CA ARG A 446 -35.39 -10.50 24.83
C ARG A 446 -36.63 -11.24 24.32
N LYS A 447 -36.48 -12.32 23.54
CA LYS A 447 -37.62 -13.17 23.13
C LYS A 447 -38.32 -13.76 24.35
N ALA A 448 -37.56 -14.34 25.28
CA ALA A 448 -38.08 -14.89 26.54
C ALA A 448 -38.89 -13.86 27.34
N VAL A 449 -38.33 -12.66 27.50
CA VAL A 449 -38.95 -11.54 28.24
C VAL A 449 -40.21 -11.03 27.54
N LYS A 450 -40.19 -10.91 26.20
CA LYS A 450 -41.38 -10.52 25.41
C LYS A 450 -42.53 -11.51 25.60
N VAL A 451 -42.23 -12.80 25.61
CA VAL A 451 -43.21 -13.87 25.83
C VAL A 451 -43.83 -13.78 27.22
N LEU A 452 -43.01 -13.64 28.27
CA LEU A 452 -43.52 -13.51 29.65
C LEU A 452 -44.39 -12.26 29.84
N ASN A 453 -43.96 -11.13 29.27
CA ASN A 453 -44.75 -9.90 29.31
C ASN A 453 -46.07 -10.03 28.52
N ALA A 454 -46.08 -10.72 27.38
CA ALA A 454 -47.30 -10.95 26.60
C ALA A 454 -48.34 -11.80 27.37
N VAL A 455 -47.85 -12.68 28.25
CA VAL A 455 -48.65 -13.55 29.11
C VAL A 455 -49.15 -12.83 30.37
N GLY A 456 -48.72 -11.59 30.59
CA GLY A 456 -49.13 -10.73 31.69
C GLY A 456 -48.27 -10.83 32.95
N ILE A 457 -47.06 -11.39 32.84
CA ILE A 457 -46.11 -11.50 33.96
C ILE A 457 -45.09 -10.37 33.82
N PRO A 458 -44.96 -9.48 34.81
CA PRO A 458 -44.02 -8.37 34.73
C PRO A 458 -42.58 -8.88 34.77
N THR A 459 -41.86 -8.66 33.67
CA THR A 459 -40.46 -9.08 33.54
C THR A 459 -39.57 -7.94 33.03
N SER A 460 -38.42 -7.76 33.68
CA SER A 460 -37.42 -6.76 33.31
C SER A 460 -36.08 -7.43 32.98
N LEU A 461 -35.47 -7.03 31.87
CA LEU A 461 -34.13 -7.46 31.45
C LEU A 461 -33.15 -6.31 31.64
N SER A 462 -32.10 -6.55 32.41
CA SER A 462 -30.90 -5.70 32.45
C SER A 462 -29.78 -6.42 31.72
N PHE A 463 -29.32 -5.88 30.60
CA PHE A 463 -28.24 -6.47 29.80
C PHE A 463 -27.04 -5.52 29.74
N THR A 464 -25.91 -5.97 30.28
CA THR A 464 -24.66 -5.20 30.31
C THR A 464 -23.57 -6.02 29.62
N ALA A 465 -23.38 -5.79 28.31
CA ALA A 465 -22.43 -6.54 27.49
C ALA A 465 -20.97 -6.39 27.96
N VAL A 466 -20.61 -5.23 28.51
CA VAL A 466 -19.26 -4.94 29.03
C VAL A 466 -19.41 -4.24 30.38
N THR A 467 -18.95 -4.88 31.45
CA THR A 467 -19.02 -4.31 32.82
C THR A 467 -17.87 -3.36 33.14
N GLU A 468 -16.81 -3.37 32.33
CA GLU A 468 -15.60 -2.60 32.58
C GLU A 468 -15.69 -1.15 32.07
N SER A 469 -15.07 -0.23 32.82
CA SER A 469 -14.95 1.17 32.39
C SER A 469 -13.99 1.31 31.20
N GLY A 470 -14.26 2.25 30.27
CA GLY A 470 -13.39 2.56 29.12
C GLY A 470 -11.87 2.57 29.38
N PRO A 471 -11.33 3.24 30.41
CA PRO A 471 -9.89 3.23 30.67
C PRO A 471 -9.34 1.86 31.08
N LYS A 472 -10.15 1.01 31.74
CA LYS A 472 -9.79 -0.37 32.03
C LYS A 472 -9.76 -1.21 30.75
N LEU A 473 -10.68 -0.99 29.83
CA LEU A 473 -10.70 -1.67 28.53
C LEU A 473 -9.44 -1.33 27.71
N VAL A 474 -9.03 -0.05 27.69
CA VAL A 474 -7.77 0.37 27.07
C VAL A 474 -6.56 -0.26 27.78
N SER A 475 -6.59 -0.37 29.12
CA SER A 475 -5.52 -1.06 29.87
C SER A 475 -5.43 -2.55 29.53
N ILE A 476 -6.56 -3.21 29.28
CA ILE A 476 -6.61 -4.62 28.90
C ILE A 476 -6.07 -4.83 27.48
N LEU A 477 -6.36 -3.90 26.56
CA LEU A 477 -5.77 -3.91 25.22
C LEU A 477 -4.27 -3.58 25.24
N SER A 478 -3.82 -2.74 26.19
CA SER A 478 -2.43 -2.27 26.28
C SER A 478 -1.51 -3.22 27.06
N GLU A 479 -2.02 -3.91 28.08
CA GLU A 479 -1.27 -4.79 28.97
C GLU A 479 -1.26 -6.24 28.46
N GLU A 480 -0.18 -6.98 28.77
CA GLU A 480 -0.04 -8.41 28.45
C GLU A 480 -0.88 -9.34 29.33
N SER A 481 -1.61 -8.79 30.31
CA SER A 481 -2.42 -9.62 31.18
C SER A 481 -3.60 -10.22 30.41
N LYS A 482 -3.77 -11.55 30.53
CA LYS A 482 -4.88 -12.34 29.95
C LYS A 482 -6.24 -12.02 30.59
N LYS A 483 -6.55 -10.74 30.81
CA LYS A 483 -7.85 -10.31 31.30
C LYS A 483 -8.80 -10.32 30.10
N THR A 484 -9.81 -11.17 30.16
CA THR A 484 -10.84 -11.26 29.14
C THR A 484 -11.94 -10.26 29.42
N VAL A 485 -12.49 -9.67 28.36
CA VAL A 485 -13.66 -8.80 28.47
C VAL A 485 -14.87 -9.66 28.84
N GLY A 486 -15.68 -9.18 29.78
CA GLY A 486 -16.87 -9.87 30.25
C GLY A 486 -18.05 -8.96 30.54
N GLY A 487 -19.22 -9.56 30.64
CA GLY A 487 -20.50 -8.89 30.80
C GLY A 487 -21.44 -9.69 31.70
N GLU A 488 -22.58 -9.08 32.03
CA GLU A 488 -23.64 -9.72 32.82
C GLU A 488 -25.03 -9.39 32.25
N ALA A 489 -25.95 -10.34 32.37
CA ALA A 489 -27.36 -10.09 32.15
C ALA A 489 -28.18 -10.62 33.32
N VAL A 490 -29.21 -9.86 33.68
CA VAL A 490 -30.07 -10.15 34.81
C VAL A 490 -31.51 -10.07 34.33
N ILE A 491 -32.22 -11.21 34.39
CA ILE A 491 -33.66 -11.26 34.17
C ILE A 491 -34.34 -11.27 35.54
N ARG A 492 -35.22 -10.30 35.78
CA ARG A 492 -36.09 -10.28 36.96
C ARG A 492 -37.51 -10.62 36.55
N VAL A 493 -38.09 -11.62 37.20
CA VAL A 493 -39.46 -12.10 36.98
C VAL A 493 -40.28 -11.84 38.24
N ASP A 494 -41.37 -11.09 38.10
CA ASP A 494 -42.33 -10.75 39.17
C ASP A 494 -41.65 -10.17 40.44
N ASN A 495 -40.54 -9.44 40.25
CA ASN A 495 -39.68 -8.85 41.29
C ASN A 495 -39.12 -9.80 42.35
N TRP A 496 -39.36 -11.12 42.25
CA TRP A 496 -38.96 -12.09 43.27
C TRP A 496 -37.87 -13.05 42.80
N ARG A 497 -37.84 -13.39 41.51
CA ARG A 497 -36.81 -14.28 40.96
C ARG A 497 -35.88 -13.55 40.05
N VAL A 498 -34.61 -13.86 40.22
CA VAL A 498 -33.52 -13.29 39.45
C VAL A 498 -32.77 -14.44 38.81
N MET A 499 -32.73 -14.46 37.48
CA MET A 499 -31.81 -15.31 36.72
C MET A 499 -30.63 -14.44 36.32
N TRP A 500 -29.44 -14.86 36.71
CA TRP A 500 -28.20 -14.13 36.44
C TRP A 500 -27.37 -14.90 35.41
N PHE A 501 -26.89 -14.20 34.40
CA PHE A 501 -26.01 -14.73 33.37
C PHE A 501 -24.71 -13.94 33.36
N THR A 502 -23.57 -14.62 33.30
CA THR A 502 -22.25 -14.00 33.06
C THR A 502 -21.68 -14.46 31.74
N PHE A 503 -21.11 -13.51 31.00
CA PHE A 503 -20.53 -13.69 29.69
C PHE A 503 -19.03 -13.42 29.77
N LEU A 504 -18.19 -14.26 29.14
CA LEU A 504 -16.77 -13.94 28.95
C LEU A 504 -16.34 -14.21 27.50
N SER A 505 -15.53 -13.30 26.95
CA SER A 505 -14.88 -13.42 25.64
C SER A 505 -14.01 -14.68 25.56
N PRO A 506 -14.00 -15.43 24.43
CA PRO A 506 -14.69 -15.13 23.17
C PRO A 506 -16.18 -15.52 23.12
N SER A 507 -16.62 -16.58 23.82
CA SER A 507 -18.00 -17.10 23.67
C SER A 507 -18.48 -17.99 24.83
N THR A 508 -18.09 -17.68 26.07
CA THR A 508 -18.53 -18.46 27.24
C THR A 508 -19.75 -17.84 27.90
N LEU A 509 -20.79 -18.66 28.12
CA LEU A 509 -22.01 -18.30 28.84
C LEU A 509 -22.11 -19.12 30.12
N THR A 510 -22.36 -18.45 31.24
CA THR A 510 -22.58 -19.10 32.54
C THR A 510 -23.88 -18.60 33.15
N ALA A 511 -24.81 -19.50 33.41
CA ALA A 511 -26.08 -19.20 34.06
C ALA A 511 -25.99 -19.54 35.55
N HIS A 512 -26.24 -18.56 36.40
CA HIS A 512 -26.34 -18.69 37.85
C HIS A 512 -27.81 -18.78 38.23
N LEU A 513 -28.30 -20.00 38.39
CA LEU A 513 -29.64 -20.31 38.84
C LEU A 513 -29.64 -20.49 40.37
N SER A 514 -30.82 -20.40 41.00
CA SER A 514 -30.94 -20.59 42.46
C SER A 514 -30.51 -21.98 42.94
N GLN A 515 -30.40 -22.95 42.03
CA GLN A 515 -30.02 -24.33 42.36
C GLN A 515 -28.64 -24.74 41.88
N ALA A 516 -28.12 -24.12 40.82
CA ALA A 516 -26.86 -24.52 40.20
C ALA A 516 -26.27 -23.41 39.32
N THR A 517 -24.95 -23.42 39.19
CA THR A 517 -24.22 -22.63 38.19
C THR A 517 -23.88 -23.52 37.01
N LEU A 518 -24.44 -23.23 35.83
CA LEU A 518 -24.31 -24.07 34.64
C LEU A 518 -23.57 -23.31 33.53
N THR A 519 -22.55 -23.93 32.94
CA THR A 519 -21.91 -23.45 31.72
C THR A 519 -22.76 -23.87 30.53
N ILE A 520 -23.22 -22.90 29.75
CA ILE A 520 -24.04 -23.14 28.56
C ILE A 520 -23.12 -23.16 27.35
N SER A 521 -23.10 -24.28 26.62
CA SER A 521 -22.22 -24.49 25.47
C SER A 521 -22.86 -24.10 24.14
N SER A 522 -24.19 -23.97 24.09
CA SER A 522 -24.91 -23.67 22.84
C SER A 522 -26.17 -22.83 23.06
N LEU A 523 -26.58 -22.10 22.02
CA LEU A 523 -27.80 -21.29 22.06
C LEU A 523 -29.08 -22.13 22.27
N PRO A 524 -29.27 -23.31 21.63
CA PRO A 524 -30.42 -24.16 21.92
C PRO A 524 -30.48 -24.63 23.38
N GLN A 525 -29.33 -24.88 24.00
CA GLN A 525 -29.26 -25.21 25.43
C GLN A 525 -29.69 -24.03 26.31
N LEU A 526 -29.35 -22.79 25.93
CA LEU A 526 -29.88 -21.59 26.60
C LEU A 526 -31.40 -21.52 26.49
N CYS A 527 -31.93 -21.73 25.28
CA CYS A 527 -33.38 -21.69 25.05
C CYS A 527 -34.10 -22.75 25.90
N GLN A 528 -33.57 -23.97 25.96
CA GLN A 528 -34.13 -25.04 26.78
C GLN A 528 -34.08 -24.70 28.28
N LEU A 529 -32.94 -24.22 28.77
CA LEU A 529 -32.80 -23.82 30.18
C LEU A 529 -33.76 -22.68 30.54
N LEU A 530 -33.94 -21.71 29.66
CA LEU A 530 -34.92 -20.63 29.85
C LEU A 530 -36.34 -21.17 29.89
N MET A 531 -36.70 -22.09 28.99
CA MET A 531 -38.01 -22.75 29.00
C MET A 531 -38.24 -23.52 30.31
N ASP A 532 -37.30 -24.36 30.73
CA ASP A 532 -37.40 -25.18 31.94
C ASP A 532 -37.56 -24.31 33.21
N GLU A 533 -36.77 -23.23 33.34
CA GLU A 533 -36.88 -22.31 34.48
C GLU A 533 -38.17 -21.47 34.44
N MET A 534 -38.62 -21.08 33.25
CA MET A 534 -39.91 -20.41 33.08
C MET A 534 -41.09 -21.33 33.42
N GLU A 535 -41.06 -22.61 33.03
CA GLU A 535 -42.10 -23.59 33.40
C GLU A 535 -42.17 -23.75 34.91
N ARG A 536 -41.00 -23.96 35.51
CA ARG A 536 -40.90 -24.12 36.95
C ARG A 536 -41.43 -22.91 37.70
N PHE A 537 -41.10 -21.71 37.23
CA PHE A 537 -41.61 -20.47 37.79
C PHE A 537 -43.14 -20.40 37.69
N LEU A 538 -43.70 -20.65 36.51
CA LEU A 538 -45.13 -20.60 36.28
C LEU A 538 -45.88 -21.62 37.14
N LEU A 539 -45.39 -22.86 37.23
CA LEU A 539 -45.98 -23.91 38.07
C LEU A 539 -45.94 -23.54 39.56
N GLN A 540 -44.82 -22.97 40.03
CA GLN A 540 -44.72 -22.51 41.42
C GLN A 540 -45.67 -21.34 41.70
N ARG A 541 -45.87 -20.45 40.73
CA ARG A 541 -46.82 -19.36 40.86
C ARG A 541 -48.28 -19.85 40.86
N ILE A 542 -48.62 -20.81 39.99
CA ILE A 542 -49.92 -21.49 39.98
C ILE A 542 -50.20 -22.12 41.34
N CYS A 543 -49.25 -22.87 41.89
CA CYS A 543 -49.39 -23.47 43.22
C CYS A 543 -49.56 -22.43 44.33
N ALA A 544 -48.83 -21.31 44.29
CA ALA A 544 -48.97 -20.25 45.29
C ALA A 544 -50.35 -19.57 45.22
N ILE A 545 -50.88 -19.32 44.02
CA ILE A 545 -52.23 -18.78 43.82
C ILE A 545 -53.27 -19.78 44.31
N GLY A 546 -53.12 -21.05 43.95
CA GLY A 546 -53.99 -22.13 44.41
C GLY A 546 -53.99 -22.29 45.93
N GLN A 547 -52.83 -22.19 46.58
CA GLN A 547 -52.72 -22.19 48.04
C GLN A 547 -53.46 -21.00 48.65
N ASN A 548 -53.30 -19.80 48.09
CA ASN A 548 -53.96 -18.59 48.60
C ASN A 548 -55.49 -18.64 48.44
N LEU A 549 -55.99 -19.15 47.32
CA LEU A 549 -57.43 -19.24 47.04
C LEU A 549 -58.10 -20.41 47.79
N CYS A 550 -57.39 -21.52 47.99
CA CYS A 550 -57.95 -22.76 48.55
C CYS A 550 -57.57 -23.02 50.02
N GLN A 551 -57.10 -22.01 50.79
CA GLN A 551 -56.76 -22.19 52.22
C GLN A 551 -57.92 -22.81 53.03
N ASN A 552 -59.17 -22.56 52.61
CA ASN A 552 -60.38 -23.05 53.28
C ASN A 552 -60.80 -24.48 52.88
N LEU A 553 -60.25 -25.06 51.80
CA LEU A 553 -60.73 -26.31 51.19
C LEU A 553 -59.78 -27.52 51.43
N GLY A 554 -58.71 -27.36 52.23
CA GLY A 554 -57.96 -28.49 52.80
C GLY A 554 -57.13 -29.35 51.83
N GLY A 555 -56.81 -28.88 50.61
CA GLY A 555 -56.02 -29.65 49.65
C GLY A 555 -54.56 -29.19 49.52
N ILE A 556 -53.63 -30.14 49.41
CA ILE A 556 -52.21 -29.86 49.19
C ILE A 556 -51.96 -29.63 47.69
N TRP A 557 -51.17 -28.60 47.38
CA TRP A 557 -50.64 -28.35 46.04
C TRP A 557 -49.24 -28.92 45.94
N PHE A 558 -48.97 -29.74 44.92
CA PHE A 558 -47.64 -30.23 44.63
C PHE A 558 -47.27 -30.05 43.16
N ILE A 559 -45.97 -30.00 42.91
CA ILE A 559 -45.39 -29.78 41.59
C ILE A 559 -44.66 -31.05 41.19
N ASP A 560 -45.11 -31.66 40.11
CA ASP A 560 -44.40 -32.76 39.45
C ASP A 560 -43.51 -32.16 38.36
N LEU A 561 -42.23 -31.95 38.68
CA LEU A 561 -41.23 -31.38 37.77
C LEU A 561 -40.95 -32.31 36.57
N ASN A 562 -41.17 -33.62 36.68
CA ASN A 562 -40.90 -34.56 35.59
C ASN A 562 -41.99 -34.55 34.52
N ARG A 563 -43.21 -34.13 34.88
CA ARG A 563 -44.36 -34.04 33.96
C ARG A 563 -44.78 -32.60 33.68
N CYS A 564 -44.13 -31.63 34.30
CA CYS A 564 -44.47 -30.21 34.29
C CYS A 564 -45.95 -29.99 34.65
N VAL A 565 -46.39 -30.63 35.74
CA VAL A 565 -47.78 -30.56 36.21
C VAL A 565 -47.88 -30.01 37.63
N ALA A 566 -48.71 -28.99 37.83
CA ALA A 566 -49.17 -28.57 39.15
C ALA A 566 -50.49 -29.28 39.46
N LYS A 567 -50.53 -30.02 40.58
CA LYS A 567 -51.68 -30.84 40.97
C LYS A 567 -52.28 -30.35 42.28
N TRP A 568 -53.61 -30.33 42.34
CA TRP A 568 -54.37 -30.08 43.55
C TRP A 568 -55.10 -31.36 44.02
N GLU A 569 -54.72 -31.89 45.18
CA GLU A 569 -55.31 -33.13 45.72
C GLU A 569 -56.79 -32.99 46.12
N GLY A 570 -57.26 -31.76 46.38
CA GLY A 570 -58.63 -31.49 46.84
C GLY A 570 -59.71 -31.63 45.75
N CYS A 571 -59.39 -31.36 44.47
CA CYS A 571 -60.38 -31.43 43.36
C CYS A 571 -59.84 -32.04 42.06
N VAL A 572 -58.67 -32.71 42.11
CA VAL A 572 -58.05 -33.41 40.97
C VAL A 572 -57.85 -32.51 39.74
N LEU A 573 -57.47 -31.25 39.95
CA LEU A 573 -57.14 -30.29 38.90
C LEU A 573 -55.64 -30.36 38.59
N ASN A 574 -55.30 -30.49 37.31
CA ASN A 574 -53.93 -30.51 36.82
C ASN A 574 -53.72 -29.36 35.83
N PHE A 575 -52.65 -28.59 36.03
CA PHE A 575 -52.17 -27.63 35.04
C PHE A 575 -50.93 -28.18 34.36
N HIS A 576 -50.95 -28.21 33.03
CA HIS A 576 -49.81 -28.59 32.21
C HIS A 576 -49.41 -27.42 31.31
N ILE A 577 -48.12 -27.09 31.31
CA ILE A 577 -47.54 -26.01 30.50
C ILE A 577 -46.74 -26.64 29.37
N SER A 578 -46.88 -26.09 28.17
CA SER A 578 -46.14 -26.50 26.98
C SER A 578 -45.79 -25.27 26.13
N TYR A 579 -44.65 -25.29 25.44
CA TYR A 579 -44.25 -24.22 24.53
C TYR A 579 -44.49 -24.58 23.05
N GLY A 580 -45.02 -23.62 22.29
CA GLY A 580 -45.10 -23.69 20.83
C GLY A 580 -43.79 -23.30 20.12
N PRO A 581 -43.73 -23.39 18.78
CA PRO A 581 -42.53 -23.13 17.97
C PRO A 581 -41.97 -21.70 18.09
N ASP A 582 -42.81 -20.73 18.50
CA ASP A 582 -42.43 -19.33 18.70
C ASP A 582 -42.33 -18.95 20.19
N TRP A 583 -42.00 -19.90 21.06
CA TRP A 583 -42.02 -19.72 22.52
C TRP A 583 -43.40 -19.33 23.07
N SER A 584 -44.47 -19.56 22.30
CA SER A 584 -45.82 -19.27 22.77
C SER A 584 -46.17 -20.19 23.94
N ILE A 585 -46.45 -19.59 25.10
CA ILE A 585 -46.83 -20.33 26.30
C ILE A 585 -48.27 -20.82 26.14
N GLN A 586 -48.44 -22.13 26.09
CA GLN A 586 -49.74 -22.79 26.12
C GLN A 586 -49.91 -23.41 27.50
N CYS A 587 -50.97 -23.03 28.20
CA CYS A 587 -51.33 -23.65 29.47
C CYS A 587 -52.63 -24.45 29.25
N SER A 588 -52.65 -25.69 29.72
CA SER A 588 -53.82 -26.55 29.68
C SER A 588 -54.20 -26.97 31.09
N ALA A 589 -55.45 -26.74 31.47
CA ALA A 589 -56.00 -27.17 32.73
C ALA A 589 -56.95 -28.33 32.46
N PHE A 590 -56.77 -29.46 33.14
CA PHE A 590 -57.68 -30.60 33.04
C PHE A 590 -58.01 -31.16 34.42
N ARG A 591 -59.28 -31.46 34.62
CA ARG A 591 -59.77 -32.15 35.83
C ARG A 591 -59.73 -33.65 35.58
N MET A 592 -59.16 -34.46 36.48
CA MET A 592 -59.39 -35.91 36.40
C MET A 592 -60.66 -36.25 37.17
N ASP A 593 -61.46 -37.12 36.58
CA ASP A 593 -62.63 -37.66 37.24
C ASP A 593 -62.21 -38.69 38.30
N ALA A 594 -62.61 -38.47 39.55
CA ALA A 594 -62.26 -39.31 40.69
C ALA A 594 -62.73 -40.76 40.53
N THR A 595 -63.75 -41.00 39.69
CA THR A 595 -64.35 -42.34 39.50
C THR A 595 -63.72 -43.12 38.35
N THR A 596 -63.25 -42.46 37.30
CA THR A 596 -62.75 -43.12 36.08
C THR A 596 -61.25 -42.98 35.85
N GLY A 597 -60.58 -42.05 36.55
CA GLY A 597 -59.16 -41.74 36.35
C GLY A 597 -58.82 -41.21 34.95
N LYS A 598 -59.83 -40.92 34.12
CA LYS A 598 -59.66 -40.40 32.76
C LYS A 598 -59.55 -38.87 32.82
N GLN A 599 -58.79 -38.32 31.86
CA GLN A 599 -58.70 -36.88 31.65
C GLN A 599 -60.10 -36.36 31.28
N GLY A 600 -60.66 -35.51 32.13
CA GLY A 600 -61.94 -34.84 31.89
C GLY A 600 -61.80 -33.66 30.92
N HIS A 601 -62.73 -32.70 31.02
CA HIS A 601 -62.71 -31.50 30.18
C HIS A 601 -61.36 -30.77 30.30
N THR A 602 -60.71 -30.52 29.16
CA THR A 602 -59.43 -29.83 29.08
C THR A 602 -59.68 -28.41 28.57
N GLU A 603 -59.44 -27.43 29.41
CA GLU A 603 -59.47 -26.02 29.03
C GLU A 603 -58.07 -25.61 28.61
N ARG A 604 -57.95 -24.95 27.46
CA ARG A 604 -56.67 -24.49 26.91
C ARG A 604 -56.63 -22.98 26.90
N TYR A 605 -55.59 -22.42 27.50
CA TYR A 605 -55.25 -21.02 27.37
C TYR A 605 -54.64 -20.79 25.97
N THR A 606 -55.32 -19.99 25.17
CA THR A 606 -54.76 -19.42 23.95
C THR A 606 -54.45 -17.94 24.17
N ASN A 607 -53.23 -17.55 23.81
CA ASN A 607 -52.70 -16.22 24.06
C ASN A 607 -53.56 -15.15 23.36
N GLY A 608 -54.21 -14.23 24.09
CA GLY A 608 -54.83 -13.07 23.44
C GLY A 608 -55.91 -12.25 24.18
N THR A 609 -56.68 -12.80 25.12
CA THR A 609 -57.87 -12.07 25.67
C THR A 609 -57.82 -11.77 27.17
N VAL A 610 -57.10 -12.55 27.96
CA VAL A 610 -57.03 -12.42 29.43
C VAL A 610 -55.60 -12.79 29.86
N PRO A 611 -54.96 -12.08 30.82
CA PRO A 611 -53.67 -12.50 31.37
C PRO A 611 -53.71 -13.94 31.90
N LEU A 612 -52.64 -14.70 31.71
CA LEU A 612 -52.60 -16.12 32.11
C LEU A 612 -52.92 -16.31 33.59
N MET A 613 -52.40 -15.43 34.45
CA MET A 613 -52.62 -15.51 35.89
C MET A 613 -54.10 -15.33 36.26
N THR A 614 -54.79 -14.39 35.63
CA THR A 614 -56.23 -14.18 35.83
C THR A 614 -57.08 -15.31 35.26
N TRP A 615 -56.66 -15.94 34.16
CA TRP A 615 -57.30 -17.12 33.62
C TRP A 615 -57.17 -18.32 34.56
N ILE A 616 -55.97 -18.54 35.15
CA ILE A 616 -55.74 -19.58 36.15
C ILE A 616 -56.62 -19.36 37.39
N GLU A 617 -56.70 -18.13 37.91
CA GLU A 617 -57.55 -17.81 39.06
C GLU A 617 -59.02 -18.14 38.81
N GLU A 618 -59.53 -17.84 37.62
CA GLU A 618 -60.90 -18.13 37.24
C GLU A 618 -61.18 -19.64 37.20
N ILE A 619 -60.27 -20.43 36.62
CA ILE A 619 -60.40 -21.89 36.58
C ILE A 619 -60.35 -22.50 37.98
N ILE A 620 -59.46 -22.01 38.86
CA ILE A 620 -59.38 -22.47 40.24
C ILE A 620 -60.68 -22.14 40.99
N ARG A 621 -61.25 -20.94 40.80
CA ARG A 621 -62.54 -20.57 41.41
C ARG A 621 -63.69 -21.44 40.89
N GLN A 622 -63.80 -21.62 39.57
CA GLN A 622 -64.86 -22.43 38.96
C GLN A 622 -64.81 -23.89 39.41
N SER A 623 -63.60 -24.45 39.55
CA SER A 623 -63.42 -25.82 40.05
C SER A 623 -63.70 -25.94 41.55
N SER A 624 -63.43 -24.90 42.35
CA SER A 624 -63.72 -24.88 43.78
C SER A 624 -65.22 -24.75 44.12
N HIS A 625 -66.02 -24.15 43.23
CA HIS A 625 -67.45 -23.91 43.45
C HIS A 625 -68.38 -25.03 42.94
N ARG A 626 -67.86 -25.99 42.17
CA ARG A 626 -68.63 -27.16 41.71
C ARG A 626 -68.26 -28.39 42.54
N PRO A 627 -69.10 -28.79 43.52
CA PRO A 627 -68.87 -30.00 44.32
C PRO A 627 -68.72 -31.25 43.45
#